data_AF-A0A0Q6RS54-F1
#
_entry.id   AF-A0A0Q6RS54-F1
#
_cell.length_a   1.000
_cell.length_b   1.000
_cell.length_c   1.000
_cell.angle_alpha   90.00
_cell.angle_beta   90.00
_cell.angle_gamma   90.00
#
_symmetry.space_group_name_H-M   'P 1'
#
loop_
_entity.id
_entity.type
_entity.pdbx_description
1 polymer ?
#
loop_
_entity_poly.entity_id
_entity_poly.type
_entity_poly.pdbx_seq_one_letter_code
_entity_poly.pdbx_strand_id
1 'polypeptide(L)'
;MTSILTNTAAMAALQTLRGIGSRLAETQSQISSGLSVQTAADNAAYWSISTTMRSDNMAISTVADAIGLGAAKVDTTYTGLDAAKDVLSEFRAKLVAAKEPGVDKAKIQKELEQFKEQFVSIATSASFNGVNWLKTDAPQNLWDLSSLPTNIVSAFTRSADGTVHVGTTEVDTADISLFNAGGGAALQKDIRALGNIGGFRPTDIDAAGGAGYQQYGFSGPFTWDAADTISFDVLVDDSPLAAGTSYPITINRAAVDAALGTTDGLVSTAQAYAAVLQHVLAAGGVPATAQWAGGSAFSIRSNETTGHPGSSIAVSGVTSSVAPGNFGAGLELPPVAEQANMYPQWSFSFSGPVSVHRDVEFSFDIQVGSDPAITLTITRDKVDLALGTSDGKITSAADMATLLGLELAGRGLNVSSTGTAVTFDIDKTLYPNAGTRSFMSIGNVADNIGPVPDFDILDVDITDPANDLDNYLTGVDIMLQKVISGASTLGAVKTRVDMQESFVQTLMDTIDKGIGRLVDADMDEASTRLKALQTQQQLGIQALQIANVNAENVLQLFQ
;
A
#
# COMPACT_ATOMS: atom_id res chain seq x y z
N MET A 1 102.80 -15.92 11.49
CA MET A 1 103.05 -16.34 12.88
C MET A 1 101.84 -17.14 13.37
N THR A 2 102.00 -18.46 13.50
CA THR A 2 101.04 -19.33 14.19
C THR A 2 101.32 -19.26 15.69
N SER A 3 100.36 -18.77 16.48
CA SER A 3 100.46 -18.69 17.93
C SER A 3 100.09 -20.04 18.55
N ILE A 4 100.93 -20.59 19.42
CA ILE A 4 100.69 -21.86 20.13
C ILE A 4 99.56 -21.72 21.17
N LEU A 5 99.29 -20.49 21.64
CA LEU A 5 98.23 -20.18 22.62
C LEU A 5 96.86 -19.97 21.97
N THR A 6 96.79 -19.82 20.65
CA THR A 6 95.55 -19.54 19.90
C THR A 6 95.48 -20.41 18.65
N ASN A 7 94.78 -21.55 18.74
CA ASN A 7 94.54 -22.43 17.61
C ASN A 7 93.50 -21.81 16.66
N THR A 8 93.97 -21.02 15.70
CA THR A 8 93.12 -20.30 14.74
C THR A 8 92.29 -21.24 13.86
N ALA A 9 92.80 -22.44 13.54
CA ALA A 9 92.08 -23.44 12.77
C ALA A 9 90.91 -24.04 13.57
N ALA A 10 91.12 -24.37 14.85
CA ALA A 10 90.06 -24.85 15.73
C ALA A 10 89.04 -23.74 16.06
N MET A 11 89.45 -22.48 16.20
CA MET A 11 88.52 -21.36 16.39
C MET A 11 87.66 -21.11 15.16
N ALA A 12 88.23 -21.18 13.95
CA ALA A 12 87.48 -21.07 12.70
C ALA A 12 86.51 -22.26 12.51
N ALA A 13 86.93 -23.48 12.85
CA ALA A 13 86.06 -24.65 12.84
C ALA A 13 84.94 -24.55 13.89
N LEU A 14 85.23 -24.03 15.08
CA LEU A 14 84.24 -23.82 16.15
C LEU A 14 83.23 -22.72 15.77
N GLN A 15 83.68 -21.62 15.16
CA GLN A 15 82.79 -20.57 14.64
C GLN A 15 81.87 -21.12 13.55
N THR A 16 82.40 -21.98 12.68
CA THR A 16 81.62 -22.72 11.66
C THR A 16 80.61 -23.66 12.32
N LEU A 17 81.03 -24.42 13.35
CA LEU A 17 80.17 -25.36 14.08
C LEU A 17 79.06 -24.64 14.85
N ARG A 18 79.35 -23.48 15.45
CA ARG A 18 78.35 -22.61 16.08
C ARG A 18 77.35 -22.08 15.05
N GLY A 19 77.82 -21.73 13.85
CA GLY A 19 76.97 -21.37 12.71
C GLY A 19 76.05 -22.51 12.26
N ILE A 20 76.57 -23.73 12.14
CA ILE A 20 75.78 -24.93 11.81
C ILE A 20 74.77 -25.24 12.93
N GLY A 21 75.20 -25.18 14.19
CA GLY A 21 74.33 -25.39 15.35
C GLY A 21 73.17 -24.40 15.41
N SER A 22 73.41 -23.13 15.12
CA SER A 22 72.36 -22.11 15.02
C SER A 22 71.35 -22.43 13.91
N ARG A 23 71.82 -22.78 12.71
CA ARG A 23 70.94 -23.13 11.56
C ARG A 23 70.16 -24.42 11.80
N LEU A 24 70.78 -25.38 12.51
CA LEU A 24 70.15 -26.64 12.87
C LEU A 24 69.02 -26.40 13.88
N ALA A 25 69.24 -25.55 14.89
CA ALA A 25 68.19 -25.15 15.83
C ALA A 25 67.05 -24.40 15.14
N GLU A 26 67.36 -23.50 14.20
CA GLU A 26 66.36 -22.78 13.39
C GLU A 26 65.52 -23.74 12.54
N THR A 27 66.17 -24.64 11.79
CA THR A 27 65.46 -25.62 10.95
C THR A 27 64.63 -26.59 11.81
N GLN A 28 65.12 -26.98 12.99
CA GLN A 28 64.33 -27.77 13.95
C GLN A 28 63.10 -27.00 14.45
N SER A 29 63.23 -25.70 14.72
CA SER A 29 62.11 -24.85 15.12
C SER A 29 61.08 -24.72 14.00
N GLN A 30 61.51 -24.56 12.75
CA GLN A 30 60.63 -24.51 11.58
C GLN A 30 59.88 -25.84 11.37
N ILE A 31 60.57 -26.98 11.49
CA ILE A 31 59.92 -28.31 11.40
C ILE A 31 58.95 -28.53 12.56
N SER A 32 59.32 -28.10 13.77
CA SER A 32 58.46 -28.29 14.95
C SER A 32 57.23 -27.37 14.94
N SER A 33 57.36 -26.16 14.42
CA SER A 33 56.26 -25.18 14.38
C SER A 33 55.44 -25.24 13.10
N GLY A 34 55.98 -25.85 12.04
CA GLY A 34 55.38 -25.81 10.71
C GLY A 34 55.60 -24.49 9.96
N LEU A 35 56.24 -23.50 10.58
CA LEU A 35 56.32 -22.12 10.08
C LEU A 35 57.75 -21.74 9.71
N SER A 36 57.94 -21.15 8.53
CA SER A 36 59.18 -20.52 8.09
C SER A 36 59.43 -19.17 8.77
N VAL A 37 58.35 -18.46 9.16
CA VAL A 37 58.39 -17.20 9.92
C VAL A 37 57.50 -17.34 11.15
N GLN A 38 58.10 -17.60 12.31
CA GLN A 38 57.37 -17.84 13.55
C GLN A 38 57.23 -16.57 14.40
N THR A 39 58.28 -15.75 14.42
CA THR A 39 58.38 -14.55 15.25
C THR A 39 58.74 -13.33 14.39
N ALA A 40 58.53 -12.12 14.94
CA ALA A 40 58.93 -10.89 14.28
C ALA A 40 60.45 -10.79 14.03
N ALA A 41 61.26 -11.56 14.76
CA ALA A 41 62.71 -11.61 14.57
C ALA A 41 63.11 -12.36 13.29
N ASP A 42 62.29 -13.31 12.82
CA ASP A 42 62.59 -14.12 11.64
C ASP A 42 62.35 -13.30 10.36
N ASN A 43 61.22 -12.60 10.28
CA ASN A 43 60.94 -11.61 9.25
C ASN A 43 59.81 -10.67 9.69
N ALA A 44 60.15 -9.46 10.11
CA ALA A 44 59.18 -8.50 10.66
C ALA A 44 58.04 -8.15 9.69
N ALA A 45 58.31 -8.05 8.39
CA ALA A 45 57.31 -7.69 7.39
C ALA A 45 56.30 -8.82 7.16
N TYR A 46 56.76 -10.04 6.87
CA TYR A 46 55.87 -11.20 6.68
C TYR A 46 55.15 -11.58 7.96
N TRP A 47 55.81 -11.48 9.11
CA TRP A 47 55.17 -11.73 10.40
C TRP A 47 54.05 -10.72 10.69
N SER A 48 54.27 -9.43 10.44
CA SER A 48 53.23 -8.41 10.67
C SER A 48 52.03 -8.60 9.73
N ILE A 49 52.27 -8.83 8.43
CA ILE A 49 51.19 -9.03 7.45
C ILE A 49 50.39 -10.29 7.79
N SER A 50 51.06 -11.42 8.03
CA SER A 50 50.38 -12.68 8.37
C SER A 50 49.64 -12.62 9.71
N THR A 51 50.16 -11.90 10.71
CA THR A 51 49.48 -11.70 11.98
C THR A 51 48.21 -10.86 11.80
N THR A 52 48.26 -9.79 11.00
CA THR A 52 47.07 -9.03 10.63
C THR A 52 46.06 -9.90 9.88
N MET A 53 46.50 -10.66 8.87
CA MET A 53 45.63 -11.57 8.11
C MET A 53 45.00 -12.66 9.00
N ARG A 54 45.74 -13.22 9.97
CA ARG A 54 45.19 -14.18 10.95
C ARG A 54 44.13 -13.51 11.83
N SER A 55 44.38 -12.28 12.28
CA SER A 55 43.40 -11.51 13.03
C SER A 55 42.14 -11.26 12.22
N ASP A 56 42.29 -10.93 10.94
CA ASP A 56 41.15 -10.72 10.05
C ASP A 56 40.38 -12.02 9.83
N ASN A 57 41.08 -13.14 9.63
CA ASN A 57 40.42 -14.43 9.43
C ASN A 57 39.61 -14.85 10.66
N MET A 58 40.11 -14.59 11.87
CA MET A 58 39.33 -14.78 13.10
C MET A 58 38.09 -13.89 13.15
N ALA A 59 38.19 -12.63 12.75
CA ALA A 59 37.05 -11.72 12.70
C ALA A 59 36.02 -12.13 11.62
N ILE A 60 36.49 -12.64 10.48
CA ILE A 60 35.63 -13.16 9.42
C ILE A 60 34.93 -14.44 9.90
N SER A 61 35.62 -15.32 10.63
CA SER A 61 35.03 -16.53 11.22
C SER A 61 33.86 -16.21 12.17
N THR A 62 33.99 -15.19 13.02
CA THR A 62 32.88 -14.81 13.91
C THR A 62 31.70 -14.22 13.14
N VAL A 63 31.95 -13.56 12.01
CA VAL A 63 30.88 -13.14 11.10
C VAL A 63 30.26 -14.32 10.35
N ALA A 64 31.05 -15.31 9.94
CA ALA A 64 30.55 -16.55 9.36
C ALA A 64 29.59 -17.26 10.33
N ASP A 65 29.97 -17.39 11.60
CA ASP A 65 29.10 -17.93 12.65
C ASP A 65 27.80 -17.12 12.79
N ALA A 66 27.90 -15.79 12.76
CA ALA A 66 26.72 -14.92 12.86
C ALA A 66 25.80 -15.01 11.63
N ILE A 67 26.37 -15.15 10.42
CA ILE A 67 25.62 -15.42 9.18
C ILE A 67 24.93 -16.77 9.27
N GLY A 68 25.63 -17.82 9.72
CA GLY A 68 25.05 -19.15 9.92
C GLY A 68 23.89 -19.16 10.92
N LEU A 69 23.99 -18.38 12.01
CA LEU A 69 22.88 -18.17 12.94
C LEU A 69 21.70 -17.42 12.29
N GLY A 70 21.97 -16.46 11.40
CA GLY A 70 20.96 -15.78 10.60
C GLY A 70 20.28 -16.71 9.60
N ALA A 71 21.06 -17.53 8.89
CA ALA A 71 20.59 -18.55 7.95
C ALA A 71 19.65 -19.53 8.65
N ALA A 72 20.05 -20.06 9.82
CA ALA A 72 19.23 -20.98 10.59
C ALA A 72 17.88 -20.38 11.03
N LYS A 73 17.83 -19.09 11.37
CA LYS A 73 16.57 -18.38 11.69
C LYS A 73 15.67 -18.25 10.46
N VAL A 74 16.26 -17.84 9.35
CA VAL A 74 15.56 -17.69 8.06
C VAL A 74 15.00 -19.06 7.61
N ASP A 75 15.79 -20.13 7.70
CA ASP A 75 15.39 -21.48 7.32
C ASP A 75 14.29 -22.06 8.20
N THR A 76 14.40 -21.87 9.52
CA THR A 76 13.37 -22.31 10.48
C THR A 76 12.05 -21.61 10.20
N THR A 77 12.10 -20.30 9.94
CA THR A 77 10.93 -19.48 9.64
C THR A 77 10.32 -19.86 8.28
N TYR A 78 11.16 -20.07 7.27
CA TYR A 78 10.72 -20.48 5.92
C TYR A 78 10.04 -21.83 5.94
N THR A 79 10.61 -22.80 6.68
CA THR A 79 10.01 -24.13 6.87
C THR A 79 8.64 -24.04 7.55
N GLY A 80 8.50 -23.15 8.54
CA GLY A 80 7.21 -22.92 9.19
C GLY A 80 6.17 -22.29 8.26
N LEU A 81 6.56 -21.33 7.41
CA LEU A 81 5.66 -20.75 6.40
C LEU A 81 5.23 -21.79 5.36
N ASP A 82 6.15 -22.62 4.89
CA ASP A 82 5.86 -23.66 3.90
C ASP A 82 4.87 -24.70 4.46
N ALA A 83 5.07 -25.12 5.70
CA ALA A 83 4.12 -25.99 6.40
C ALA A 83 2.76 -25.32 6.61
N ALA A 84 2.71 -24.05 7.01
CA ALA A 84 1.45 -23.31 7.18
C ALA A 84 0.69 -23.15 5.86
N LYS A 85 1.40 -22.93 4.75
CA LYS A 85 0.82 -22.88 3.39
C LYS A 85 0.15 -24.20 3.01
N ASP A 86 0.79 -25.33 3.32
CA ASP A 86 0.22 -26.65 3.04
C ASP A 86 -1.03 -26.92 3.88
N VAL A 87 -0.99 -26.60 5.19
CA VAL A 87 -2.16 -26.73 6.08
C VAL A 87 -3.30 -25.79 5.63
N LEU A 88 -3.03 -24.57 5.19
CA LEU A 88 -4.04 -23.67 4.61
C LEU A 88 -4.69 -24.25 3.36
N SER A 89 -3.91 -24.93 2.51
CA SER A 89 -4.43 -25.58 1.30
C SER A 89 -5.41 -26.71 1.66
N GLU A 90 -5.11 -27.49 2.70
CA GLU A 90 -6.02 -28.52 3.21
C GLU A 90 -7.24 -27.93 3.91
N PHE A 91 -7.05 -26.89 4.73
CA PHE A 91 -8.13 -26.15 5.40
C PHE A 91 -9.14 -25.63 4.38
N ARG A 92 -8.65 -25.00 3.32
CA ARG A 92 -9.46 -24.53 2.18
C ARG A 92 -10.23 -25.69 1.54
N ALA A 93 -9.58 -26.82 1.27
CA ALA A 93 -10.22 -27.97 0.66
C ALA A 93 -11.40 -28.49 1.52
N LYS A 94 -11.28 -28.45 2.86
CA LYS A 94 -12.37 -28.78 3.78
C LYS A 94 -13.51 -27.77 3.75
N LEU A 95 -13.22 -26.48 3.64
CA LEU A 95 -14.26 -25.46 3.44
C LEU A 95 -15.03 -25.67 2.13
N VAL A 96 -14.34 -26.03 1.05
CA VAL A 96 -14.99 -26.37 -0.23
C VAL A 96 -15.88 -27.61 -0.07
N ALA A 97 -15.39 -28.66 0.59
CA ALA A 97 -16.19 -29.86 0.86
C ALA A 97 -17.45 -29.55 1.70
N ALA A 98 -17.36 -28.59 2.63
CA ALA A 98 -18.50 -28.16 3.44
C ALA A 98 -19.60 -27.42 2.65
N LYS A 99 -19.33 -26.99 1.40
CA LYS A 99 -20.34 -26.42 0.50
C LYS A 99 -21.23 -27.48 -0.15
N GLU A 100 -20.82 -28.74 -0.15
CA GLU A 100 -21.59 -29.80 -0.81
C GLU A 100 -22.92 -30.06 -0.06
N PRO A 101 -24.06 -30.13 -0.79
CA PRO A 101 -25.34 -30.44 -0.17
C PRO A 101 -25.33 -31.81 0.53
N GLY A 102 -25.86 -31.88 1.75
CA GLY A 102 -26.02 -33.13 2.50
C GLY A 102 -24.80 -33.57 3.31
N VAL A 103 -23.74 -32.75 3.37
CA VAL A 103 -22.56 -33.01 4.20
C VAL A 103 -22.79 -32.60 5.66
N ASP A 104 -22.24 -33.39 6.58
CA ASP A 104 -22.27 -33.12 8.02
C ASP A 104 -21.17 -32.11 8.40
N LYS A 105 -21.54 -30.83 8.44
CA LYS A 105 -20.63 -29.72 8.77
C LYS A 105 -20.01 -29.84 10.16
N ALA A 106 -20.67 -30.49 11.11
CA ALA A 106 -20.11 -30.69 12.45
C ALA A 106 -18.91 -31.65 12.46
N LYS A 107 -18.87 -32.61 11.52
CA LYS A 107 -17.71 -33.47 11.34
C LYS A 107 -16.56 -32.73 10.67
N ILE A 108 -16.85 -31.93 9.63
CA ILE A 108 -15.82 -31.12 8.98
C ILE A 108 -15.24 -30.09 9.95
N GLN A 109 -16.07 -29.45 10.79
CA GLN A 109 -15.59 -28.50 11.79
C GLN A 109 -14.54 -29.14 12.71
N LYS A 110 -14.72 -30.41 13.13
CA LYS A 110 -13.72 -31.11 13.95
C LYS A 110 -12.37 -31.27 13.25
N GLU A 111 -12.37 -31.45 11.93
CA GLU A 111 -11.13 -31.49 11.13
C GLU A 111 -10.53 -30.08 11.00
N LEU A 112 -11.35 -29.05 10.81
CA LEU A 112 -10.90 -27.64 10.81
C LEU A 112 -10.27 -27.26 12.16
N GLU A 113 -10.83 -27.70 13.29
CA GLU A 113 -10.23 -27.49 14.62
C GLU A 113 -8.83 -28.11 14.73
N GLN A 114 -8.61 -29.30 14.16
CA GLN A 114 -7.28 -29.92 14.15
C GLN A 114 -6.28 -29.09 13.33
N PHE A 115 -6.71 -28.53 12.19
CA PHE A 115 -5.86 -27.64 11.41
C PHE A 115 -5.55 -26.31 12.12
N LYS A 116 -6.53 -25.75 12.86
CA LYS A 116 -6.30 -24.57 13.71
C LYS A 116 -5.21 -24.84 14.75
N GLU A 117 -5.27 -25.98 15.44
CA GLU A 117 -4.24 -26.41 16.39
C GLU A 117 -2.87 -26.58 15.69
N GLN A 118 -2.85 -27.13 14.48
CA GLN A 118 -1.63 -27.25 13.69
C GLN A 118 -1.02 -25.90 13.32
N PHE A 119 -1.82 -24.90 12.91
CA PHE A 119 -1.30 -23.55 12.64
C PHE A 119 -0.61 -22.95 13.87
N VAL A 120 -1.24 -23.05 15.03
CA VAL A 120 -0.67 -22.57 16.30
C VAL A 120 0.62 -23.32 16.64
N SER A 121 0.64 -24.64 16.44
CA SER A 121 1.84 -25.46 16.67
C SER A 121 2.98 -25.06 15.73
N ILE A 122 2.72 -24.95 14.43
CA ILE A 122 3.72 -24.54 13.42
C ILE A 122 4.30 -23.17 13.77
N ALA A 123 3.42 -22.19 14.01
CA ALA A 123 3.83 -20.84 14.35
C ALA A 123 4.65 -20.81 15.65
N THR A 124 4.28 -21.58 16.68
CA THR A 124 5.00 -21.59 17.97
C THR A 124 6.33 -22.35 17.91
N SER A 125 6.38 -23.45 17.16
CA SER A 125 7.56 -24.31 17.03
C SER A 125 8.64 -23.76 16.10
N ALA A 126 8.31 -22.82 15.20
CA ALA A 126 9.25 -22.13 14.32
C ALA A 126 10.12 -21.10 15.07
N SER A 127 10.77 -21.53 16.16
CA SER A 127 11.62 -20.73 17.02
C SER A 127 13.07 -21.22 16.95
N PHE A 128 14.00 -20.28 16.78
CA PHE A 128 15.43 -20.56 16.82
C PHE A 128 16.12 -19.65 17.84
N ASN A 129 16.81 -20.26 18.82
CA ASN A 129 17.41 -19.56 19.96
C ASN A 129 16.43 -18.63 20.70
N GLY A 130 15.17 -19.06 20.85
CA GLY A 130 14.12 -18.30 21.55
C GLY A 130 13.52 -17.15 20.74
N VAL A 131 13.97 -16.92 19.50
CA VAL A 131 13.41 -15.92 18.59
C VAL A 131 12.45 -16.60 17.63
N ASN A 132 11.24 -16.05 17.52
CA ASN A 132 10.20 -16.54 16.63
C ASN A 132 9.70 -15.38 15.75
N TRP A 133 9.73 -15.57 14.43
CA TRP A 133 9.27 -14.55 13.47
C TRP A 133 7.86 -14.83 12.94
N LEU A 134 7.33 -16.05 13.14
CA LEU A 134 5.97 -16.42 12.74
C LEU A 134 4.92 -16.09 13.81
N LYS A 135 5.38 -15.84 15.05
CA LYS A 135 4.56 -15.40 16.16
C LYS A 135 5.17 -14.17 16.80
N THR A 136 4.59 -13.01 16.53
CA THR A 136 5.04 -11.70 17.02
C THR A 136 4.20 -11.24 18.22
N ASP A 137 4.80 -10.47 19.13
CA ASP A 137 4.14 -9.98 20.34
C ASP A 137 3.89 -8.46 20.29
N ALA A 138 3.73 -7.88 19.10
CA ALA A 138 3.47 -6.46 18.96
C ALA A 138 2.05 -6.15 19.52
N PRO A 139 1.90 -5.17 20.43
CA PRO A 139 0.61 -4.88 21.07
C PRO A 139 -0.38 -4.19 20.12
N GLN A 140 0.11 -3.60 19.03
CA GLN A 140 -0.68 -2.96 17.99
C GLN A 140 -0.95 -3.95 16.85
N ASN A 141 -1.96 -3.66 16.04
CA ASN A 141 -2.17 -4.38 14.79
C ASN A 141 -0.99 -4.12 13.84
N LEU A 142 -0.53 -5.15 13.13
CA LEU A 142 0.61 -5.01 12.22
C LEU A 142 0.35 -4.00 11.09
N TRP A 143 -0.91 -3.83 10.65
CA TRP A 143 -1.29 -2.85 9.61
C TRP A 143 -1.30 -1.39 10.08
N ASP A 144 -1.19 -1.16 11.40
CA ASP A 144 -1.01 0.18 11.97
C ASP A 144 0.47 0.57 12.07
N LEU A 145 1.38 -0.40 11.98
CA LEU A 145 2.81 -0.18 12.02
C LEU A 145 3.36 0.17 10.63
N SER A 146 4.40 1.00 10.59
CA SER A 146 5.13 1.27 9.34
C SER A 146 6.07 0.11 8.98
N SER A 147 6.66 -0.55 9.97
CA SER A 147 7.50 -1.74 9.78
C SER A 147 7.72 -2.39 11.14
N LEU A 148 8.05 -3.68 11.15
CA LEU A 148 8.54 -4.38 12.32
C LEU A 148 9.89 -5.04 12.00
N PRO A 149 10.96 -4.24 11.82
CA PRO A 149 12.22 -4.71 11.28
C PRO A 149 13.00 -5.54 12.29
N THR A 150 13.64 -6.60 11.79
CA THR A 150 14.70 -7.34 12.48
C THR A 150 15.92 -7.44 11.58
N ASN A 151 17.11 -7.51 12.18
CA ASN A 151 18.36 -7.52 11.44
C ASN A 151 19.06 -8.87 11.57
N ILE A 152 19.49 -9.43 10.45
CA ILE A 152 20.44 -10.55 10.40
C ILE A 152 21.77 -10.08 9.84
N VAL A 153 22.87 -10.67 10.32
CA VAL A 153 24.20 -10.38 9.79
C VAL A 153 24.31 -10.96 8.38
N SER A 154 24.79 -10.16 7.44
CA SER A 154 24.84 -10.54 6.03
C SER A 154 26.06 -10.05 5.26
N ALA A 155 27.03 -9.39 5.90
CA ALA A 155 28.31 -9.10 5.27
C ALA A 155 29.41 -8.77 6.27
N PHE A 156 30.66 -8.93 5.83
CA PHE A 156 31.85 -8.39 6.45
C PHE A 156 32.63 -7.58 5.42
N THR A 157 32.99 -6.34 5.76
CA THR A 157 33.84 -5.51 4.90
C THR A 157 34.96 -4.88 5.71
N ARG A 158 36.16 -4.85 5.14
CA ARG A 158 37.30 -4.11 5.68
C ARG A 158 37.63 -2.94 4.78
N SER A 159 37.63 -1.74 5.34
CA SER A 159 37.99 -0.51 4.64
C SER A 159 39.51 -0.37 4.51
N ALA A 160 39.96 0.45 3.55
CA ALA A 160 41.38 0.70 3.29
C ALA A 160 42.13 1.34 4.47
N ASP A 161 41.41 1.97 5.40
CA ASP A 161 41.92 2.54 6.65
C ASP A 161 42.08 1.50 7.78
N GLY A 162 41.72 0.24 7.52
CA GLY A 162 41.77 -0.86 8.48
C GLY A 162 40.52 -1.01 9.35
N THR A 163 39.49 -0.17 9.17
CA THR A 163 38.21 -0.31 9.89
C THR A 163 37.40 -1.49 9.39
N VAL A 164 36.72 -2.16 10.31
CA VAL A 164 35.89 -3.35 10.04
C VAL A 164 34.43 -2.97 10.20
N HIS A 165 33.60 -3.35 9.21
CA HIS A 165 32.16 -3.13 9.22
C HIS A 165 31.41 -4.45 9.00
N VAL A 166 30.34 -4.64 9.76
CA VAL A 166 29.41 -5.76 9.60
C VAL A 166 28.17 -5.22 8.91
N GLY A 167 27.85 -5.77 7.74
CA GLY A 167 26.61 -5.45 7.04
C GLY A 167 25.45 -6.28 7.58
N THR A 168 24.27 -5.68 7.67
CA THR A 168 23.04 -6.37 8.07
C THR A 168 22.02 -6.34 6.95
N THR A 169 21.18 -7.37 6.95
CA THR A 169 19.98 -7.51 6.15
C THR A 169 18.79 -7.27 7.07
N GLU A 170 18.00 -6.27 6.73
CA GLU A 170 16.70 -6.07 7.37
C GLU A 170 15.68 -7.08 6.82
N VAL A 171 14.89 -7.64 7.72
CA VAL A 171 13.72 -8.48 7.45
C VAL A 171 12.55 -7.86 8.20
N ASP A 172 11.48 -7.50 7.49
CA ASP A 172 10.28 -7.01 8.15
C ASP A 172 9.45 -8.21 8.64
N THR A 173 9.36 -8.36 9.96
CA THR A 173 8.61 -9.46 10.57
C THR A 173 7.10 -9.27 10.47
N ALA A 174 6.61 -8.06 10.17
CA ALA A 174 5.20 -7.81 9.96
C ALA A 174 4.66 -8.56 8.72
N ASP A 175 5.48 -8.66 7.67
CA ASP A 175 5.09 -9.28 6.39
C ASP A 175 5.13 -10.81 6.40
N ILE A 176 5.80 -11.42 7.39
CA ILE A 176 6.00 -12.87 7.49
C ILE A 176 5.34 -13.51 8.71
N SER A 177 4.81 -12.70 9.63
CA SER A 177 4.15 -13.21 10.84
C SER A 177 2.85 -13.95 10.48
N LEU A 178 2.62 -15.12 11.09
CA LEU A 178 1.35 -15.85 11.00
C LEU A 178 0.36 -15.35 12.06
N PHE A 179 0.85 -15.04 13.26
CA PHE A 179 0.06 -14.54 14.39
C PHE A 179 0.76 -13.40 15.11
N ASN A 180 0.00 -12.37 15.46
CA ASN A 180 0.46 -11.25 16.26
C ASN A 180 -0.48 -11.01 17.45
N ALA A 181 0.08 -10.61 18.61
CA ALA A 181 -0.71 -10.31 19.81
C ALA A 181 -1.77 -9.21 19.59
N GLY A 182 -1.43 -8.15 18.85
CA GLY A 182 -2.34 -7.05 18.47
C GLY A 182 -3.13 -7.29 17.17
N GLY A 183 -2.99 -8.44 16.53
CA GLY A 183 -3.65 -8.77 15.26
C GLY A 183 -2.88 -8.33 14.00
N GLY A 184 -3.46 -8.59 12.83
CA GLY A 184 -2.97 -8.12 11.53
C GLY A 184 -1.98 -9.05 10.83
N ALA A 185 -1.58 -10.15 11.46
CA ALA A 185 -0.71 -11.15 10.85
C ALA A 185 -1.41 -11.94 9.73
N ALA A 186 -0.67 -12.78 9.00
CA ALA A 186 -1.15 -13.44 7.79
C ALA A 186 -2.41 -14.29 7.98
N LEU A 187 -2.61 -14.87 9.18
CA LEU A 187 -3.75 -15.73 9.51
C LEU A 187 -4.82 -15.04 10.38
N GLN A 188 -4.72 -13.73 10.52
CA GLN A 188 -5.62 -12.91 11.34
C GLN A 188 -6.43 -11.95 10.48
N LYS A 189 -7.48 -11.40 11.09
CA LYS A 189 -8.32 -10.35 10.54
C LYS A 189 -7.47 -9.20 10.00
N ASP A 190 -7.81 -8.82 8.78
CA ASP A 190 -7.28 -7.63 8.14
C ASP A 190 -8.21 -6.45 8.40
N ILE A 191 -7.71 -5.47 9.17
CA ILE A 191 -8.49 -4.29 9.55
C ILE A 191 -8.57 -3.24 8.45
N ARG A 192 -7.84 -3.43 7.35
CA ARG A 192 -7.73 -2.44 6.27
C ARG A 192 -8.96 -2.35 5.37
N ALA A 193 -9.96 -3.21 5.58
CA ALA A 193 -11.23 -3.13 4.87
C ALA A 193 -11.89 -1.76 5.10
N LEU A 194 -12.12 -1.00 4.02
CA LEU A 194 -12.82 0.28 4.13
C LEU A 194 -14.36 0.13 4.24
N GLY A 195 -14.88 -1.08 4.04
CA GLY A 195 -16.31 -1.38 4.11
C GLY A 195 -17.13 -0.49 3.17
N ASN A 196 -18.11 0.22 3.73
CA ASN A 196 -18.96 1.15 2.97
C ASN A 196 -18.39 2.59 2.93
N ILE A 197 -17.15 2.81 3.37
CA ILE A 197 -16.48 4.13 3.42
C ILE A 197 -17.35 5.16 4.15
N GLY A 198 -17.85 4.80 5.32
CA GLY A 198 -18.70 5.67 6.12
C GLY A 198 -20.01 6.01 5.41
N GLY A 199 -20.51 5.14 4.52
CA GLY A 199 -21.75 5.33 3.77
C GLY A 199 -21.56 5.96 2.38
N PHE A 200 -20.34 6.28 1.97
CA PHE A 200 -20.04 6.81 0.64
C PHE A 200 -20.01 5.74 -0.46
N ARG A 201 -19.82 4.45 -0.12
CA ARG A 201 -19.97 3.33 -1.07
C ARG A 201 -21.33 2.63 -0.84
N PRO A 202 -22.07 2.21 -1.88
CA PRO A 202 -21.84 2.29 -3.33
C PRO A 202 -22.69 3.39 -3.97
N THR A 203 -22.47 4.65 -3.59
CA THR A 203 -23.39 5.71 -4.02
C THR A 203 -23.11 6.08 -5.47
N ASP A 204 -23.87 5.48 -6.39
CA ASP A 204 -23.98 5.95 -7.77
C ASP A 204 -25.08 7.00 -7.83
N ILE A 205 -24.69 8.22 -8.17
CA ILE A 205 -25.54 9.40 -8.16
C ILE A 205 -25.58 9.96 -9.55
N ASP A 206 -26.79 10.18 -10.05
CA ASP A 206 -27.06 11.04 -11.19
C ASP A 206 -28.15 12.03 -10.76
N ALA A 207 -27.75 13.28 -10.51
CA ALA A 207 -28.66 14.31 -10.04
C ALA A 207 -28.68 15.47 -11.03
N ALA A 208 -29.87 15.88 -11.44
CA ALA A 208 -30.10 17.08 -12.25
C ALA A 208 -31.00 18.07 -11.51
N GLY A 209 -30.84 19.36 -11.80
CA GLY A 209 -31.80 20.36 -11.37
C GLY A 209 -33.15 20.13 -12.07
N GLY A 210 -34.25 20.53 -11.43
CA GLY A 210 -35.57 20.49 -12.06
C GLY A 210 -35.86 21.80 -12.78
N ALA A 211 -36.44 21.73 -13.98
CA ALA A 211 -36.76 22.94 -14.72
C ALA A 211 -37.78 23.81 -13.98
N GLY A 212 -37.63 25.12 -14.11
CA GLY A 212 -38.53 26.07 -13.51
C GLY A 212 -39.94 25.97 -14.09
N TYR A 213 -40.94 26.05 -13.23
CA TYR A 213 -42.34 26.04 -13.63
C TYR A 213 -43.22 26.82 -12.64
N GLN A 214 -44.38 27.24 -13.14
CA GLN A 214 -45.49 27.70 -12.31
C GLN A 214 -46.74 26.90 -12.66
N GLN A 215 -47.48 26.50 -11.63
CA GLN A 215 -48.75 25.79 -11.76
C GLN A 215 -49.88 26.67 -11.25
N TYR A 216 -51.00 26.69 -11.96
CA TYR A 216 -52.18 27.49 -11.65
C TYR A 216 -53.43 26.61 -11.59
N GLY A 217 -54.42 27.07 -10.83
CA GLY A 217 -55.75 26.49 -10.85
C GLY A 217 -56.60 27.13 -11.95
N PHE A 218 -57.22 26.31 -12.79
CA PHE A 218 -58.22 26.73 -13.76
C PHE A 218 -59.49 27.19 -13.03
N SER A 219 -59.92 28.42 -13.29
CA SER A 219 -61.01 29.10 -12.58
C SER A 219 -62.42 28.63 -12.98
N GLY A 220 -62.56 27.82 -14.04
CA GLY A 220 -63.82 27.24 -14.47
C GLY A 220 -64.08 27.42 -15.96
N PRO A 221 -65.15 26.82 -16.50
CA PRO A 221 -65.47 26.92 -17.92
C PRO A 221 -65.89 28.35 -18.28
N PHE A 222 -65.42 28.86 -19.42
CA PHE A 222 -65.84 30.15 -19.98
C PHE A 222 -65.89 30.09 -21.50
N THR A 223 -66.69 30.99 -22.08
CA THR A 223 -66.85 31.15 -23.53
C THR A 223 -66.33 32.54 -23.92
N TRP A 224 -65.53 32.61 -24.97
CA TRP A 224 -64.93 33.85 -25.47
C TRP A 224 -65.85 34.55 -26.46
N ASP A 225 -66.15 35.81 -26.21
CA ASP A 225 -66.74 36.70 -27.21
C ASP A 225 -65.68 37.17 -28.21
N ALA A 226 -66.13 37.70 -29.36
CA ALA A 226 -65.23 38.04 -30.47
C ALA A 226 -64.20 39.15 -30.14
N ALA A 227 -64.46 39.96 -29.11
CA ALA A 227 -63.59 41.05 -28.67
C ALA A 227 -62.78 40.71 -27.40
N ASP A 228 -62.99 39.52 -26.82
CA ASP A 228 -62.37 39.16 -25.55
C ASP A 228 -60.88 38.84 -25.73
N THR A 229 -60.08 39.29 -24.76
CA THR A 229 -58.63 39.12 -24.71
C THR A 229 -58.18 38.82 -23.28
N ILE A 230 -57.18 37.94 -23.15
CA ILE A 230 -56.36 37.85 -21.94
C ILE A 230 -54.93 38.18 -22.35
N SER A 231 -54.35 39.21 -21.75
CA SER A 231 -52.96 39.64 -22.01
C SER A 231 -52.12 39.54 -20.75
N PHE A 232 -50.91 39.02 -20.88
CA PHE A 232 -49.95 38.82 -19.78
C PHE A 232 -48.53 38.71 -20.32
N ASP A 233 -47.55 38.90 -19.46
CA ASP A 233 -46.14 38.68 -19.77
C ASP A 233 -45.66 37.37 -19.15
N VAL A 234 -44.92 36.58 -19.93
CA VAL A 234 -44.19 35.41 -19.44
C VAL A 234 -42.71 35.74 -19.38
N LEU A 235 -42.18 35.89 -18.18
CA LEU A 235 -40.76 36.02 -17.93
C LEU A 235 -40.14 34.62 -17.82
N VAL A 236 -39.20 34.31 -18.70
CA VAL A 236 -38.53 33.00 -18.80
C VAL A 236 -37.06 33.11 -18.41
N ASP A 237 -36.58 32.16 -17.62
CA ASP A 237 -35.18 31.96 -17.23
C ASP A 237 -34.55 33.14 -16.46
N ASP A 238 -35.36 33.82 -15.64
CA ASP A 238 -34.90 34.82 -14.69
C ASP A 238 -34.16 34.20 -13.50
N SER A 239 -33.05 34.83 -13.11
CA SER A 239 -32.21 34.37 -12.01
C SER A 239 -31.44 35.53 -11.36
N PRO A 240 -30.87 35.34 -10.16
CA PRO A 240 -29.97 36.32 -9.56
C PRO A 240 -28.72 36.65 -10.39
N LEU A 241 -28.35 35.79 -11.36
CA LEU A 241 -27.13 35.94 -12.18
C LEU A 241 -27.39 36.64 -13.52
N ALA A 242 -28.60 36.50 -14.06
CA ALA A 242 -29.00 37.10 -15.32
C ALA A 242 -30.50 37.33 -15.32
N ALA A 243 -30.91 38.54 -15.72
CA ALA A 243 -32.30 38.87 -15.94
C ALA A 243 -32.88 37.98 -17.04
N GLY A 244 -34.08 37.44 -16.84
CA GLY A 244 -34.76 36.60 -17.82
C GLY A 244 -35.22 37.38 -19.06
N THR A 245 -35.81 36.65 -20.01
CA THR A 245 -36.46 37.27 -21.19
C THR A 245 -37.97 37.30 -21.00
N SER A 246 -38.58 38.48 -21.14
CA SER A 246 -40.04 38.65 -21.06
C SER A 246 -40.68 38.53 -22.43
N TYR A 247 -41.77 37.76 -22.51
CA TYR A 247 -42.56 37.54 -23.72
C TYR A 247 -44.00 37.99 -23.49
N PRO A 248 -44.48 39.04 -24.18
CA PRO A 248 -45.88 39.43 -24.10
C PRO A 248 -46.76 38.44 -24.85
N ILE A 249 -47.80 37.95 -24.18
CA ILE A 249 -48.76 36.99 -24.72
C ILE A 249 -50.15 37.59 -24.69
N THR A 250 -50.90 37.36 -25.76
CA THR A 250 -52.31 37.72 -25.84
C THR A 250 -53.08 36.54 -26.39
N ILE A 251 -54.04 36.05 -25.60
CA ILE A 251 -55.01 35.05 -25.99
C ILE A 251 -56.26 35.79 -26.47
N ASN A 252 -56.77 35.42 -27.64
CA ASN A 252 -58.04 35.89 -28.16
C ASN A 252 -58.87 34.69 -28.63
N ARG A 253 -60.14 34.92 -28.99
CA ARG A 253 -61.02 33.84 -29.46
C ARG A 253 -60.45 33.05 -30.64
N ALA A 254 -59.82 33.73 -31.61
CA ALA A 254 -59.24 33.06 -32.78
C ALA A 254 -58.14 32.07 -32.39
N ALA A 255 -57.30 32.42 -31.42
CA ALA A 255 -56.27 31.52 -30.87
C ALA A 255 -56.88 30.35 -30.10
N VAL A 256 -57.98 30.56 -29.38
CA VAL A 256 -58.72 29.50 -28.67
C VAL A 256 -59.31 28.50 -29.66
N ASP A 257 -60.06 28.99 -30.65
CA ASP A 257 -60.71 28.20 -31.68
C ASP A 257 -59.66 27.41 -32.50
N ALA A 258 -58.53 28.04 -32.85
CA ALA A 258 -57.43 27.38 -33.55
C ALA A 258 -56.73 26.30 -32.71
N ALA A 259 -56.53 26.54 -31.41
CA ALA A 259 -55.89 25.58 -30.51
C ALA A 259 -56.76 24.36 -30.22
N LEU A 260 -58.08 24.54 -30.13
CA LEU A 260 -59.04 23.48 -29.79
C LEU A 260 -59.68 22.81 -31.01
N GLY A 261 -59.54 23.39 -32.20
CA GLY A 261 -60.21 22.92 -33.41
C GLY A 261 -61.73 23.13 -33.37
N THR A 262 -62.20 24.14 -32.63
CA THR A 262 -63.62 24.50 -32.49
C THR A 262 -63.89 25.88 -33.09
N THR A 263 -65.14 26.33 -33.04
CA THR A 263 -65.56 27.68 -33.48
C THR A 263 -66.46 28.39 -32.46
N ASP A 264 -66.66 27.76 -31.31
CA ASP A 264 -67.60 28.18 -30.27
C ASP A 264 -66.93 29.07 -29.22
N GLY A 265 -65.60 29.21 -29.22
CA GLY A 265 -64.86 29.93 -28.20
C GLY A 265 -64.96 29.29 -26.81
N LEU A 266 -65.39 28.03 -26.67
CA LEU A 266 -65.62 27.39 -25.37
C LEU A 266 -64.36 26.72 -24.85
N VAL A 267 -63.90 27.14 -23.66
CA VAL A 267 -62.88 26.44 -22.88
C VAL A 267 -63.55 25.79 -21.68
N SER A 268 -63.73 24.47 -21.73
CA SER A 268 -64.53 23.74 -20.73
C SER A 268 -63.71 23.09 -19.61
N THR A 269 -62.41 22.85 -19.83
CA THR A 269 -61.53 22.14 -18.88
C THR A 269 -60.15 22.77 -18.80
N ALA A 270 -59.43 22.50 -17.69
CA ALA A 270 -58.04 22.90 -17.54
C ALA A 270 -57.12 22.31 -18.63
N GLN A 271 -57.44 21.10 -19.13
CA GLN A 271 -56.70 20.48 -20.22
C GLN A 271 -56.90 21.24 -21.54
N ALA A 272 -58.13 21.67 -21.84
CA ALA A 272 -58.39 22.52 -23.00
C ALA A 272 -57.65 23.86 -22.86
N TYR A 273 -57.69 24.48 -21.67
CA TYR A 273 -56.98 25.73 -21.45
C TYR A 273 -55.46 25.59 -21.57
N ALA A 274 -54.88 24.50 -21.07
CA ALA A 274 -53.46 24.21 -21.23
C ALA A 274 -53.06 24.04 -22.71
N ALA A 275 -53.91 23.44 -23.54
CA ALA A 275 -53.69 23.33 -24.99
C ALA A 275 -53.74 24.71 -25.67
N VAL A 276 -54.67 25.58 -25.26
CA VAL A 276 -54.71 26.99 -25.72
C VAL A 276 -53.41 27.72 -25.33
N LEU A 277 -52.98 27.59 -24.07
CA LEU A 277 -51.72 28.18 -23.60
C LEU A 277 -50.52 27.66 -24.40
N GLN A 278 -50.43 26.35 -24.62
CA GLN A 278 -49.36 25.77 -25.42
C GLN A 278 -49.33 26.32 -26.84
N HIS A 279 -50.51 26.47 -27.46
CA HIS A 279 -50.64 27.03 -28.80
C HIS A 279 -50.14 28.48 -28.86
N VAL A 280 -50.56 29.35 -27.93
CA VAL A 280 -50.14 30.76 -27.92
C VAL A 280 -48.68 30.94 -27.54
N LEU A 281 -48.14 30.12 -26.64
CA LEU A 281 -46.72 30.14 -26.28
C LEU A 281 -45.85 29.76 -27.48
N ALA A 282 -46.23 28.69 -28.20
CA ALA A 282 -45.53 28.27 -29.41
C ALA A 282 -45.63 29.32 -30.53
N ALA A 283 -46.81 29.90 -30.75
CA ALA A 283 -47.01 30.95 -31.75
C ALA A 283 -46.24 32.24 -31.41
N GLY A 284 -46.11 32.56 -30.11
CA GLY A 284 -45.32 33.68 -29.60
C GLY A 284 -43.81 33.44 -29.57
N GLY A 285 -43.35 32.23 -29.93
CA GLY A 285 -41.93 31.86 -29.85
C GLY A 285 -41.40 31.81 -28.41
N VAL A 286 -42.28 31.64 -27.42
CA VAL A 286 -41.86 31.55 -26.02
C VAL A 286 -41.17 30.21 -25.80
N PRO A 287 -39.95 30.19 -25.25
CA PRO A 287 -39.21 28.96 -24.93
C PRO A 287 -39.75 28.33 -23.64
N ALA A 288 -41.06 28.09 -23.60
CA ALA A 288 -41.78 27.47 -22.50
C ALA A 288 -42.87 26.53 -23.05
N THR A 289 -43.23 25.54 -22.25
CA THR A 289 -44.28 24.58 -22.57
C THR A 289 -45.39 24.69 -21.54
N ALA A 290 -46.64 24.77 -21.99
CA ALA A 290 -47.81 24.63 -21.14
C ALA A 290 -48.41 23.22 -21.24
N GLN A 291 -48.85 22.69 -20.10
CA GLN A 291 -49.43 21.36 -20.04
C GLN A 291 -50.50 21.25 -18.95
N TRP A 292 -51.34 20.23 -19.06
CA TRP A 292 -52.30 19.88 -18.02
C TRP A 292 -51.57 19.24 -16.84
N ALA A 293 -51.83 19.73 -15.62
CA ALA A 293 -51.16 19.31 -14.39
C ALA A 293 -52.04 18.41 -13.49
N GLY A 294 -53.10 17.82 -14.06
CA GLY A 294 -54.06 17.00 -13.31
C GLY A 294 -55.25 17.80 -12.74
N GLY A 295 -56.43 17.17 -12.67
CA GLY A 295 -57.65 17.80 -12.17
C GLY A 295 -57.95 19.14 -12.87
N SER A 296 -58.19 20.19 -12.09
CA SER A 296 -58.40 21.56 -12.57
C SER A 296 -57.13 22.40 -12.61
N ALA A 297 -55.93 21.80 -12.78
CA ALA A 297 -54.67 22.55 -12.81
C ALA A 297 -53.98 22.49 -14.18
N PHE A 298 -53.23 23.54 -14.48
CA PHE A 298 -52.33 23.61 -15.64
C PHE A 298 -51.00 24.22 -15.20
N SER A 299 -49.91 23.92 -15.91
CA SER A 299 -48.59 24.45 -15.62
C SER A 299 -47.91 25.01 -16.86
N ILE A 300 -47.03 25.97 -16.65
CA ILE A 300 -46.11 26.53 -17.65
C ILE A 300 -44.70 26.27 -17.15
N ARG A 301 -43.87 25.65 -17.99
CA ARG A 301 -42.52 25.19 -17.66
C ARG A 301 -41.51 25.77 -18.65
N SER A 302 -40.34 26.19 -18.18
CA SER A 302 -39.25 26.63 -19.05
C SER A 302 -38.68 25.45 -19.84
N ASN A 303 -38.35 25.70 -21.11
CA ASN A 303 -37.61 24.76 -21.94
C ASN A 303 -36.08 24.96 -21.81
N GLU A 304 -35.63 25.99 -21.10
CA GLU A 304 -34.20 26.30 -20.81
C GLU A 304 -33.34 26.54 -22.06
N THR A 305 -33.96 26.97 -23.18
CA THR A 305 -33.30 27.18 -24.48
C THR A 305 -32.92 28.64 -24.76
N THR A 306 -33.20 29.57 -23.83
CA THR A 306 -32.93 31.00 -24.01
C THR A 306 -31.44 31.35 -24.03
N GLY A 307 -30.58 30.44 -23.57
CA GLY A 307 -29.15 30.70 -23.34
C GLY A 307 -28.87 31.41 -22.00
N HIS A 308 -29.90 31.80 -21.26
CA HIS A 308 -29.73 32.30 -19.89
C HIS A 308 -29.30 31.16 -18.93
N PRO A 309 -28.57 31.49 -17.85
CA PRO A 309 -28.21 30.53 -16.80
C PRO A 309 -29.39 30.17 -15.89
N GLY A 310 -30.46 30.99 -15.86
CA GLY A 310 -31.64 30.74 -15.06
C GLY A 310 -32.51 29.61 -15.60
N SER A 311 -33.38 29.09 -14.73
CA SER A 311 -34.46 28.16 -15.09
C SER A 311 -35.68 28.52 -14.26
N SER A 312 -36.55 29.37 -14.80
CA SER A 312 -37.71 29.91 -14.09
C SER A 312 -38.81 30.32 -15.06
N ILE A 313 -40.03 30.40 -14.55
CA ILE A 313 -41.19 30.95 -15.23
C ILE A 313 -41.87 31.91 -14.25
N ALA A 314 -42.20 33.11 -14.70
CA ALA A 314 -43.06 34.03 -13.97
C ALA A 314 -44.10 34.65 -14.90
N VAL A 315 -45.38 34.43 -14.61
CA VAL A 315 -46.48 35.14 -15.27
C VAL A 315 -46.79 36.43 -14.51
N SER A 316 -46.86 37.55 -15.23
CA SER A 316 -47.16 38.86 -14.64
C SER A 316 -48.01 39.73 -15.57
N GLY A 317 -48.52 40.85 -15.05
CA GLY A 317 -49.26 41.83 -15.87
C GLY A 317 -50.58 41.30 -16.45
N VAL A 318 -51.19 40.30 -15.83
CA VAL A 318 -52.41 39.66 -16.34
C VAL A 318 -53.57 40.64 -16.37
N THR A 319 -54.19 40.77 -17.55
CA THR A 319 -55.40 41.56 -17.78
C THR A 319 -56.39 40.73 -18.58
N SER A 320 -57.63 40.60 -18.10
CA SER A 320 -58.70 39.82 -18.73
C SER A 320 -59.91 40.70 -19.04
N SER A 321 -60.39 40.67 -20.29
CA SER A 321 -61.69 41.24 -20.67
C SER A 321 -62.82 40.21 -20.79
N VAL A 322 -62.51 38.92 -20.64
CA VAL A 322 -63.49 37.83 -20.60
C VAL A 322 -64.42 38.04 -19.39
N ALA A 323 -65.69 37.63 -19.48
CA ALA A 323 -66.75 37.89 -18.49
C ALA A 323 -66.32 37.81 -17.00
N PRO A 324 -66.72 38.78 -16.13
CA PRO A 324 -66.20 38.91 -14.76
C PRO A 324 -66.25 37.62 -13.92
N GLY A 325 -65.20 37.37 -13.12
CA GLY A 325 -65.10 36.22 -12.23
C GLY A 325 -64.29 35.03 -12.76
N ASN A 326 -63.72 35.13 -13.96
CA ASN A 326 -62.83 34.11 -14.54
C ASN A 326 -61.35 34.24 -14.14
N PHE A 327 -60.95 35.34 -13.49
CA PHE A 327 -59.58 35.55 -13.02
C PHE A 327 -58.47 35.32 -14.08
N GLY A 328 -58.70 35.70 -15.34
CA GLY A 328 -57.78 35.40 -16.44
C GLY A 328 -57.56 33.89 -16.62
N ALA A 329 -58.63 33.11 -16.52
CA ALA A 329 -58.61 31.64 -16.46
C ALA A 329 -57.81 31.04 -15.30
N GLY A 330 -57.55 31.83 -14.25
CA GLY A 330 -56.74 31.48 -13.09
C GLY A 330 -55.36 32.13 -13.04
N LEU A 331 -54.91 32.79 -14.11
CA LEU A 331 -53.59 33.45 -14.16
C LEU A 331 -53.51 34.71 -13.29
N GLU A 332 -54.64 35.36 -12.98
CA GLU A 332 -54.68 36.50 -12.05
C GLU A 332 -54.50 36.07 -10.59
N LEU A 333 -54.59 34.76 -10.31
CA LEU A 333 -54.36 34.19 -8.99
C LEU A 333 -52.89 33.78 -8.81
N PRO A 334 -52.35 33.77 -7.58
CA PRO A 334 -51.03 33.24 -7.31
C PRO A 334 -50.89 31.78 -7.78
N PRO A 335 -49.70 31.36 -8.24
CA PRO A 335 -49.46 29.96 -8.56
C PRO A 335 -49.67 29.08 -7.33
N VAL A 336 -50.29 27.91 -7.54
CA VAL A 336 -50.51 26.91 -6.48
C VAL A 336 -49.26 26.09 -6.18
N ALA A 337 -48.31 26.06 -7.11
CA ALA A 337 -46.98 25.52 -6.93
C ALA A 337 -46.02 26.25 -7.89
N GLU A 338 -44.79 26.50 -7.44
CA GLU A 338 -43.75 27.10 -8.26
C GLU A 338 -42.38 26.52 -7.92
N GLN A 339 -41.52 26.50 -8.92
CA GLN A 339 -40.13 26.09 -8.80
C GLN A 339 -39.29 26.98 -9.71
N ALA A 340 -38.17 27.47 -9.19
CA ALA A 340 -37.26 28.31 -9.96
C ALA A 340 -35.80 28.03 -9.53
N ASN A 341 -34.91 28.06 -10.50
CA ASN A 341 -33.46 28.03 -10.34
C ASN A 341 -32.96 26.89 -9.44
N MET A 342 -33.51 25.69 -9.62
CA MET A 342 -33.08 24.51 -8.86
C MET A 342 -31.74 23.98 -9.35
N TYR A 343 -30.91 23.56 -8.41
CA TYR A 343 -29.64 22.90 -8.65
C TYR A 343 -29.70 21.49 -8.06
N PRO A 344 -28.95 20.53 -8.60
CA PRO A 344 -28.84 19.23 -7.97
C PRO A 344 -28.14 19.39 -6.62
N GLN A 345 -28.67 18.65 -5.66
CA GLN A 345 -28.12 18.50 -4.33
C GLN A 345 -28.26 17.04 -3.97
N TRP A 346 -27.22 16.47 -3.38
CA TRP A 346 -27.26 15.10 -2.93
C TRP A 346 -26.55 14.94 -1.59
N SER A 347 -27.00 14.00 -0.77
CA SER A 347 -26.39 13.72 0.52
C SER A 347 -26.40 12.23 0.85
N PHE A 348 -25.39 11.82 1.62
CA PHE A 348 -25.37 10.51 2.28
C PHE A 348 -25.26 10.68 3.79
N SER A 349 -25.67 9.65 4.51
CA SER A 349 -25.51 9.59 5.96
C SER A 349 -24.20 8.91 6.32
N PHE A 350 -23.35 9.60 7.06
CA PHE A 350 -22.12 9.05 7.59
C PHE A 350 -22.44 7.90 8.56
N SER A 351 -22.07 6.67 8.18
CA SER A 351 -22.48 5.46 8.90
C SER A 351 -21.53 5.04 10.03
N GLY A 352 -20.32 5.60 10.08
CA GLY A 352 -19.34 5.29 11.12
C GLY A 352 -17.91 5.56 10.69
N PRO A 353 -16.94 5.48 11.63
CA PRO A 353 -15.55 5.80 11.37
C PRO A 353 -14.91 4.94 10.27
N VAL A 354 -13.99 5.54 9.53
CA VAL A 354 -13.20 4.90 8.47
C VAL A 354 -11.72 5.16 8.72
N SER A 355 -10.87 4.14 8.59
CA SER A 355 -9.42 4.27 8.72
C SER A 355 -8.75 3.95 7.39
N VAL A 356 -8.04 4.92 6.81
CA VAL A 356 -7.24 4.72 5.60
C VAL A 356 -5.81 4.40 6.01
N HIS A 357 -5.39 3.15 5.81
CA HIS A 357 -4.04 2.68 6.14
C HIS A 357 -3.03 3.04 5.04
N ARG A 358 -1.73 2.83 5.29
CA ARG A 358 -0.63 3.29 4.42
C ARG A 358 -0.76 2.82 2.97
N ASP A 359 -1.15 1.56 2.78
CA ASP A 359 -1.21 0.91 1.47
C ASP A 359 -2.66 0.81 0.96
N VAL A 360 -3.56 1.60 1.55
CA VAL A 360 -4.98 1.63 1.23
C VAL A 360 -5.32 2.98 0.62
N GLU A 361 -6.04 2.94 -0.49
CA GLU A 361 -6.65 4.11 -1.10
C GLU A 361 -8.05 3.77 -1.59
N PHE A 362 -8.92 4.77 -1.62
CA PHE A 362 -10.20 4.67 -2.30
C PHE A 362 -10.34 5.75 -3.36
N SER A 363 -11.03 5.42 -4.45
CA SER A 363 -11.27 6.32 -5.55
C SER A 363 -12.75 6.47 -5.83
N PHE A 364 -13.11 7.56 -6.50
CA PHE A 364 -14.45 7.82 -7.00
C PHE A 364 -14.37 8.75 -8.20
N ASP A 365 -15.33 8.62 -9.09
CA ASP A 365 -15.47 9.48 -10.26
C ASP A 365 -16.46 10.59 -9.95
N ILE A 366 -16.17 11.80 -10.44
CA ILE A 366 -17.11 12.91 -10.43
C ILE A 366 -17.30 13.47 -11.83
N GLN A 367 -18.50 13.94 -12.10
CA GLN A 367 -18.84 14.73 -13.28
C GLN A 367 -19.71 15.90 -12.87
N VAL A 368 -19.44 17.10 -13.39
CA VAL A 368 -20.26 18.28 -13.14
C VAL A 368 -20.60 18.95 -14.46
N GLY A 369 -21.89 19.20 -14.68
CA GLY A 369 -22.41 19.74 -15.93
C GLY A 369 -22.03 18.87 -17.12
N SER A 370 -21.44 19.49 -18.15
CA SER A 370 -21.01 18.82 -19.38
C SER A 370 -19.53 18.43 -19.39
N ASP A 371 -18.82 18.64 -18.27
CA ASP A 371 -17.39 18.35 -18.20
C ASP A 371 -17.12 16.84 -18.23
N PRO A 372 -15.93 16.41 -18.68
CA PRO A 372 -15.56 15.00 -18.62
C PRO A 372 -15.49 14.53 -17.17
N ALA A 373 -15.84 13.25 -16.94
CA ALA A 373 -15.68 12.63 -15.64
C ALA A 373 -14.19 12.60 -15.24
N ILE A 374 -13.92 12.85 -13.96
CA ILE A 374 -12.57 12.80 -13.39
C ILE A 374 -12.55 11.83 -12.22
N THR A 375 -11.49 11.02 -12.13
CA THR A 375 -11.25 10.12 -10.99
C THR A 375 -10.44 10.84 -9.92
N LEU A 376 -10.92 10.80 -8.69
CA LEU A 376 -10.24 11.28 -7.49
C LEU A 376 -9.81 10.07 -6.67
N THR A 377 -8.59 10.11 -6.15
CA THR A 377 -8.04 9.07 -5.26
C THR A 377 -7.71 9.67 -3.91
N ILE A 378 -8.18 9.03 -2.86
CA ILE A 378 -7.97 9.41 -1.46
C ILE A 378 -6.99 8.42 -0.83
N THR A 379 -5.84 8.94 -0.44
CA THR A 379 -4.79 8.21 0.29
C THR A 379 -4.78 8.65 1.76
N ARG A 380 -4.09 7.88 2.61
CA ARG A 380 -3.88 8.27 4.01
C ARG A 380 -3.31 9.69 4.15
N ASP A 381 -2.30 10.03 3.36
CA ASP A 381 -1.66 11.35 3.39
C ASP A 381 -2.66 12.49 3.11
N LYS A 382 -3.65 12.25 2.24
CA LYS A 382 -4.72 13.22 1.96
C LYS A 382 -5.69 13.37 3.14
N VAL A 383 -6.01 12.25 3.81
CA VAL A 383 -6.80 12.28 5.05
C VAL A 383 -6.07 13.08 6.13
N ASP A 384 -4.81 12.73 6.37
CA ASP A 384 -3.97 13.37 7.38
C ASP A 384 -3.78 14.87 7.07
N LEU A 385 -3.56 15.24 5.80
CA LEU A 385 -3.47 16.63 5.38
C LEU A 385 -4.78 17.41 5.58
N ALA A 386 -5.92 16.81 5.22
CA ALA A 386 -7.22 17.46 5.33
C ALA A 386 -7.66 17.68 6.79
N LEU A 387 -7.35 16.72 7.67
CA LEU A 387 -7.78 16.73 9.06
C LEU A 387 -6.72 17.28 10.03
N GLY A 388 -5.48 17.49 9.56
CA GLY A 388 -4.36 17.87 10.41
C GLY A 388 -3.96 16.78 11.41
N THR A 389 -4.17 15.51 11.03
CA THR A 389 -3.87 14.33 11.84
C THR A 389 -2.69 13.54 11.25
N SER A 390 -2.40 12.38 11.81
CA SER A 390 -1.36 11.46 11.33
C SER A 390 -1.77 9.98 11.44
N ASP A 391 -3.07 9.73 11.59
CA ASP A 391 -3.64 8.42 11.90
C ASP A 391 -4.53 7.86 10.79
N GLY A 392 -4.79 8.62 9.72
CA GLY A 392 -5.64 8.24 8.60
C GLY A 392 -7.11 8.07 8.94
N LYS A 393 -7.58 8.60 10.08
CA LYS A 393 -8.93 8.34 10.59
C LYS A 393 -9.92 9.44 10.23
N ILE A 394 -11.04 9.02 9.66
CA ILE A 394 -12.23 9.83 9.44
C ILE A 394 -13.27 9.39 10.48
N THR A 395 -13.52 10.22 11.49
CA THR A 395 -14.32 9.80 12.66
C THR A 395 -15.75 10.36 12.65
N SER A 396 -16.01 11.36 11.81
CA SER A 396 -17.30 12.05 11.75
C SER A 396 -17.70 12.47 10.33
N ALA A 397 -18.97 12.84 10.15
CA ALA A 397 -19.45 13.46 8.92
C ALA A 397 -18.73 14.78 8.61
N ALA A 398 -18.34 15.53 9.64
CA ALA A 398 -17.60 16.78 9.48
C ALA A 398 -16.17 16.53 8.96
N ASP A 399 -15.50 15.47 9.44
CA ASP A 399 -14.20 15.05 8.95
C ASP A 399 -14.30 14.65 7.47
N MET A 400 -15.30 13.83 7.13
CA MET A 400 -15.55 13.40 5.75
C MET A 400 -15.85 14.59 4.82
N ALA A 401 -16.68 15.55 5.26
CA ALA A 401 -16.96 16.75 4.48
C ALA A 401 -15.72 17.64 4.31
N THR A 402 -14.86 17.73 5.32
CA THR A 402 -13.60 18.49 5.25
C THR A 402 -12.64 17.85 4.24
N LEU A 403 -12.47 16.52 4.31
CA LEU A 403 -11.66 15.75 3.38
C LEU A 403 -12.13 15.90 1.93
N LEU A 404 -13.41 15.60 1.68
CA LEU A 404 -13.97 15.68 0.33
C LEU A 404 -14.01 17.13 -0.18
N GLY A 405 -14.28 18.10 0.68
CA GLY A 405 -14.24 19.52 0.35
C GLY A 405 -12.86 20.00 -0.08
N LEU A 406 -11.78 19.54 0.57
CA LEU A 406 -10.41 19.84 0.17
C LEU A 406 -10.10 19.26 -1.22
N GLU A 407 -10.48 18.00 -1.47
CA GLU A 407 -10.21 17.30 -2.72
C GLU A 407 -11.03 17.82 -3.90
N LEU A 408 -12.25 18.31 -3.63
CA LEU A 408 -13.17 18.87 -4.60
C LEU A 408 -13.01 20.39 -4.80
N ALA A 409 -12.11 21.04 -4.06
CA ALA A 409 -11.88 22.47 -4.17
C ALA A 409 -11.52 22.86 -5.63
N GLY A 410 -12.34 23.76 -6.20
CA GLY A 410 -12.19 24.21 -7.59
C GLY A 410 -12.62 23.21 -8.67
N ARG A 411 -13.27 22.09 -8.30
CA ARG A 411 -13.75 21.04 -9.21
C ARG A 411 -15.28 21.04 -9.39
N GLY A 412 -15.95 22.11 -8.98
CA GLY A 412 -17.37 22.31 -9.25
C GLY A 412 -18.36 21.81 -8.20
N LEU A 413 -17.89 21.15 -7.15
CA LEU A 413 -18.73 20.69 -6.04
C LEU A 413 -18.25 21.27 -4.72
N ASN A 414 -19.19 21.78 -3.94
CA ASN A 414 -18.99 22.16 -2.55
C ASN A 414 -19.51 21.04 -1.66
N VAL A 415 -18.78 20.75 -0.57
CA VAL A 415 -19.18 19.73 0.40
C VAL A 415 -19.46 20.40 1.74
N SER A 416 -20.57 20.03 2.36
CA SER A 416 -20.95 20.47 3.69
C SER A 416 -21.44 19.30 4.53
N SER A 417 -21.56 19.49 5.85
CA SER A 417 -22.13 18.48 6.74
C SER A 417 -23.14 19.08 7.70
N THR A 418 -24.22 18.35 8.00
CA THR A 418 -25.17 18.69 9.07
C THR A 418 -25.60 17.41 9.79
N GLY A 419 -25.30 17.32 11.09
CA GLY A 419 -25.49 16.08 11.84
C GLY A 419 -24.64 14.96 11.25
N THR A 420 -25.27 13.86 10.84
CA THR A 420 -24.60 12.76 10.13
C THR A 420 -24.61 12.92 8.61
N ALA A 421 -25.35 13.88 8.06
CA ALA A 421 -25.44 14.05 6.62
C ALA A 421 -24.20 14.77 6.07
N VAL A 422 -23.60 14.21 5.03
CA VAL A 422 -22.60 14.87 4.17
C VAL A 422 -23.30 15.20 2.85
N THR A 423 -23.27 16.48 2.47
CA THR A 423 -24.05 17.03 1.37
C THR A 423 -23.13 17.62 0.33
N PHE A 424 -23.39 17.31 -0.93
CA PHE A 424 -22.75 17.90 -2.09
C PHE A 424 -23.72 18.87 -2.76
N ASP A 425 -23.21 20.05 -3.06
CA ASP A 425 -23.90 21.10 -3.79
C ASP A 425 -23.04 21.53 -4.96
N ILE A 426 -23.65 21.83 -6.11
CA ILE A 426 -22.89 22.43 -7.21
C ILE A 426 -22.36 23.81 -6.80
N ASP A 427 -21.10 24.07 -7.14
CA ASP A 427 -20.52 25.40 -7.09
C ASP A 427 -21.09 26.26 -8.22
N LYS A 428 -22.09 27.07 -7.85
CA LYS A 428 -22.82 27.98 -8.76
C LYS A 428 -21.93 29.06 -9.36
N THR A 429 -20.74 29.30 -8.80
CA THR A 429 -19.79 30.28 -9.37
C THR A 429 -19.06 29.71 -10.58
N LEU A 430 -18.83 28.40 -10.60
CA LEU A 430 -18.21 27.68 -11.72
C LEU A 430 -19.27 27.15 -12.70
N TYR A 431 -20.41 26.67 -12.19
CA TYR A 431 -21.50 26.08 -12.99
C TYR A 431 -22.82 26.82 -12.72
N PRO A 432 -23.02 28.00 -13.36
CA PRO A 432 -24.16 28.88 -13.09
C PRO A 432 -25.48 28.44 -13.73
N ASN A 433 -25.47 27.41 -14.60
CA ASN A 433 -26.70 26.95 -15.25
C ASN A 433 -27.57 26.18 -14.26
N ALA A 434 -28.79 26.66 -14.04
CA ALA A 434 -29.80 26.02 -13.20
C ALA A 434 -30.71 25.09 -14.01
N GLY A 435 -31.57 24.36 -13.31
CA GLY A 435 -32.58 23.49 -13.89
C GLY A 435 -31.99 22.22 -14.51
N THR A 436 -32.60 21.70 -15.57
CA THR A 436 -32.20 20.39 -16.15
C THR A 436 -30.83 20.41 -16.82
N ARG A 437 -30.32 21.61 -17.12
CA ARG A 437 -28.94 21.84 -17.59
C ARG A 437 -27.89 21.76 -16.48
N SER A 438 -28.32 21.75 -15.23
CA SER A 438 -27.46 21.55 -14.06
C SER A 438 -27.41 20.07 -13.75
N PHE A 439 -26.23 19.46 -13.79
CA PHE A 439 -26.04 18.03 -13.59
C PHE A 439 -24.83 17.78 -12.70
N MET A 440 -24.92 16.77 -11.85
CA MET A 440 -23.77 16.19 -11.19
C MET A 440 -23.89 14.67 -11.16
N SER A 441 -22.75 14.00 -11.27
CA SER A 441 -22.63 12.58 -11.04
C SER A 441 -21.46 12.31 -10.12
N ILE A 442 -21.65 11.36 -9.21
CA ILE A 442 -20.61 10.80 -8.36
C ILE A 442 -20.83 9.29 -8.40
N GLY A 443 -19.81 8.52 -8.73
CA GLY A 443 -19.95 7.07 -8.85
C GLY A 443 -18.62 6.37 -8.88
N ASN A 444 -18.65 5.07 -9.19
CA ASN A 444 -17.44 4.24 -9.30
C ASN A 444 -16.57 4.29 -8.01
N VAL A 445 -17.22 4.28 -6.85
CA VAL A 445 -16.55 4.36 -5.55
C VAL A 445 -15.87 3.02 -5.23
N ALA A 446 -14.56 2.93 -5.47
CA ALA A 446 -13.75 1.70 -5.36
C ALA A 446 -12.58 1.87 -4.39
N ASP A 447 -11.94 0.76 -3.99
CA ASP A 447 -10.69 0.77 -3.22
C ASP A 447 -9.68 -0.18 -3.86
N ASN A 448 -8.42 -0.04 -3.47
CA ASN A 448 -7.31 -0.80 -4.03
C ASN A 448 -7.08 -2.15 -3.33
N ILE A 449 -7.78 -2.46 -2.23
CA ILE A 449 -7.50 -3.65 -1.42
C ILE A 449 -8.51 -4.79 -1.65
N GLY A 450 -9.71 -4.46 -2.13
CA GLY A 450 -10.77 -5.42 -2.39
C GLY A 450 -11.31 -6.06 -1.11
N PRO A 451 -11.95 -7.25 -1.21
CA PRO A 451 -12.34 -7.99 -0.03
C PRO A 451 -11.09 -8.44 0.72
N VAL A 452 -11.07 -8.25 2.03
CA VAL A 452 -10.01 -8.75 2.92
C VAL A 452 -10.62 -9.61 4.03
N PRO A 453 -9.87 -10.54 4.64
CA PRO A 453 -10.41 -11.39 5.69
C PRO A 453 -10.88 -10.54 6.88
N ASP A 454 -12.15 -10.67 7.26
CA ASP A 454 -12.75 -9.97 8.39
C ASP A 454 -12.76 -10.81 9.69
N PHE A 455 -12.12 -11.97 9.66
CA PHE A 455 -12.03 -12.98 10.74
C PHE A 455 -10.58 -13.48 10.93
N ASP A 456 -10.29 -14.04 12.10
CA ASP A 456 -9.08 -14.82 12.35
C ASP A 456 -9.29 -16.28 11.95
N ILE A 457 -8.27 -16.96 11.42
CA ILE A 457 -8.38 -18.38 11.00
C ILE A 457 -8.88 -19.30 12.14
N LEU A 458 -8.56 -18.92 13.39
CA LEU A 458 -8.93 -19.65 14.59
C LEU A 458 -10.42 -19.51 14.93
N ASP A 459 -11.09 -18.48 14.42
CA ASP A 459 -12.50 -18.17 14.68
C ASP A 459 -13.46 -18.79 13.66
N VAL A 460 -12.95 -19.48 12.63
CA VAL A 460 -13.77 -20.12 11.60
C VAL A 460 -14.69 -21.18 12.19
N ASP A 461 -16.00 -20.99 12.11
CA ASP A 461 -17.00 -21.98 12.54
C ASP A 461 -18.05 -22.17 11.43
N ILE A 462 -18.01 -23.33 10.77
CA ILE A 462 -18.94 -23.65 9.68
C ILE A 462 -20.26 -24.26 10.17
N THR A 463 -20.42 -24.49 11.47
CA THR A 463 -21.62 -25.10 12.04
C THR A 463 -22.74 -24.09 12.27
N ASP A 464 -22.40 -22.81 12.44
CA ASP A 464 -23.35 -21.72 12.51
C ASP A 464 -23.83 -21.34 11.09
N PRO A 465 -25.14 -21.47 10.78
CA PRO A 465 -25.68 -21.07 9.48
C PRO A 465 -25.62 -19.55 9.24
N ALA A 466 -25.37 -18.71 10.25
CA ALA A 466 -25.15 -17.28 10.09
C ALA A 466 -23.79 -16.95 9.44
N ASN A 467 -22.83 -17.87 9.51
CA ASN A 467 -21.51 -17.69 8.92
C ASN A 467 -21.51 -18.04 7.44
N ASP A 468 -21.07 -17.08 6.61
CA ASP A 468 -20.97 -17.28 5.17
C ASP A 468 -19.70 -18.06 4.81
N LEU A 469 -19.90 -19.24 4.24
CA LEU A 469 -18.82 -20.12 3.83
C LEU A 469 -18.03 -19.56 2.63
N ASP A 470 -18.66 -18.72 1.81
CA ASP A 470 -17.97 -18.02 0.71
C ASP A 470 -17.05 -16.90 1.23
N ASN A 471 -17.44 -16.22 2.31
CA ASN A 471 -16.57 -15.30 3.01
C ASN A 471 -15.36 -16.02 3.60
N TYR A 472 -15.56 -17.18 4.27
CA TYR A 472 -14.45 -17.98 4.78
C TYR A 472 -13.51 -18.47 3.67
N LEU A 473 -14.04 -18.93 2.54
CA LEU A 473 -13.22 -19.40 1.44
C LEU A 473 -12.38 -18.26 0.84
N THR A 474 -12.97 -17.10 0.63
CA THR A 474 -12.28 -15.90 0.14
C THR A 474 -11.21 -15.44 1.13
N GLY A 475 -11.54 -15.40 2.43
CA GLY A 475 -10.60 -15.02 3.48
C GLY A 475 -9.40 -15.98 3.55
N VAL A 476 -9.64 -17.30 3.53
CA VAL A 476 -8.58 -18.32 3.53
C VAL A 476 -7.72 -18.24 2.28
N ASP A 477 -8.29 -17.95 1.10
CA ASP A 477 -7.53 -17.73 -0.13
C ASP A 477 -6.59 -16.52 -0.01
N ILE A 478 -7.04 -15.44 0.61
CA ILE A 478 -6.20 -14.26 0.85
C ILE A 478 -5.13 -14.56 1.91
N MET A 479 -5.47 -15.26 3.00
CA MET A 479 -4.48 -15.71 3.99
C MET A 479 -3.39 -16.58 3.35
N LEU A 480 -3.77 -17.49 2.43
CA LEU A 480 -2.83 -18.28 1.64
C LEU A 480 -1.93 -17.42 0.78
N GLN A 481 -2.46 -16.40 0.09
CA GLN A 481 -1.62 -15.45 -0.66
C GLN A 481 -0.65 -14.67 0.23
N LYS A 482 -1.09 -14.25 1.43
CA LYS A 482 -0.21 -13.58 2.40
C LYS A 482 0.94 -14.50 2.85
N VAL A 483 0.65 -15.76 3.19
CA VAL A 483 1.68 -16.75 3.56
C VAL A 483 2.65 -17.02 2.40
N ILE A 484 2.15 -17.13 1.16
CA ILE A 484 2.98 -17.30 -0.04
C ILE A 484 3.88 -16.07 -0.26
N SER A 485 3.34 -14.86 -0.11
CA SER A 485 4.11 -13.61 -0.22
C SER A 485 5.22 -13.55 0.83
N GLY A 486 4.90 -13.86 2.09
CA GLY A 486 5.89 -13.93 3.16
C GLY A 486 6.98 -14.97 2.88
N ALA A 487 6.61 -16.16 2.40
CA ALA A 487 7.57 -17.21 2.01
C ALA A 487 8.46 -16.78 0.84
N SER A 488 7.92 -16.04 -0.13
CA SER A 488 8.68 -15.48 -1.26
C SER A 488 9.71 -14.45 -0.79
N THR A 489 9.31 -13.52 0.07
CA THR A 489 10.21 -12.52 0.67
C THR A 489 11.35 -13.21 1.42
N LEU A 490 11.02 -14.20 2.25
CA LEU A 490 12.00 -14.93 3.02
C LEU A 490 12.90 -15.82 2.15
N GLY A 491 12.38 -16.39 1.05
CA GLY A 491 13.16 -17.15 0.08
C GLY A 491 14.22 -16.30 -0.64
N ALA A 492 13.92 -15.03 -0.92
CA ALA A 492 14.90 -14.08 -1.45
C ALA A 492 16.00 -13.77 -0.41
N VAL A 493 15.62 -13.57 0.85
CA VAL A 493 16.56 -13.38 1.96
C VAL A 493 17.44 -14.61 2.14
N LYS A 494 16.87 -15.82 2.15
CA LYS A 494 17.59 -17.09 2.24
C LYS A 494 18.65 -17.20 1.16
N THR A 495 18.26 -16.99 -0.10
CA THR A 495 19.20 -17.05 -1.23
C THR A 495 20.36 -16.06 -1.07
N ARG A 496 20.10 -14.85 -0.58
CA ARG A 496 21.14 -13.85 -0.31
C ARG A 496 22.08 -14.29 0.82
N VAL A 497 21.54 -14.85 1.90
CA VAL A 497 22.32 -15.34 3.04
C VAL A 497 23.20 -16.52 2.62
N ASP A 498 22.65 -17.49 1.89
CA ASP A 498 23.38 -18.67 1.36
C ASP A 498 24.58 -18.23 0.47
N MET A 499 24.36 -17.25 -0.40
CA MET A 499 25.44 -16.68 -1.24
C MET A 499 26.52 -16.02 -0.39
N GLN A 500 26.13 -15.27 0.65
CA GLN A 500 27.09 -14.61 1.52
C GLN A 500 27.89 -15.62 2.34
N GLU A 501 27.24 -16.64 2.91
CA GLU A 501 27.90 -17.70 3.68
C GLU A 501 28.98 -18.38 2.84
N SER A 502 28.64 -18.77 1.60
CA SER A 502 29.60 -19.37 0.66
C SER A 502 30.76 -18.43 0.31
N PHE A 503 30.48 -17.14 0.10
CA PHE A 503 31.50 -16.13 -0.16
C PHE A 503 32.46 -15.97 1.03
N VAL A 504 31.93 -15.85 2.23
CA VAL A 504 32.71 -15.70 3.47
C VAL A 504 33.58 -16.92 3.72
N GLN A 505 33.04 -18.13 3.56
CA GLN A 505 33.82 -19.36 3.68
C GLN A 505 34.97 -19.41 2.67
N THR A 506 34.70 -19.06 1.41
CA THR A 506 35.73 -19.02 0.36
C THR A 506 36.81 -17.96 0.64
N LEU A 507 36.41 -16.82 1.20
CA LEU A 507 37.33 -15.75 1.59
C LEU A 507 38.24 -16.21 2.73
N MET A 508 37.69 -16.85 3.76
CA MET A 508 38.46 -17.43 4.87
C MET A 508 39.50 -18.43 4.36
N ASP A 509 39.06 -19.41 3.55
CA ASP A 509 39.95 -20.43 2.95
C ASP A 509 41.09 -19.80 2.12
N THR A 510 40.79 -18.68 1.43
CA THR A 510 41.78 -17.97 0.62
C THR A 510 42.76 -17.20 1.48
N ILE A 511 42.29 -16.55 2.55
CA ILE A 511 43.14 -15.87 3.53
C ILE A 511 44.04 -16.88 4.23
N ASP A 512 43.53 -18.04 4.64
CA ASP A 512 44.32 -19.11 5.25
C ASP A 512 45.42 -19.63 4.32
N LYS A 513 45.09 -19.90 3.05
CA LYS A 513 46.11 -20.25 2.04
C LYS A 513 47.11 -19.11 1.81
N GLY A 514 46.66 -17.86 1.85
CA GLY A 514 47.50 -16.67 1.73
C GLY A 514 48.48 -16.54 2.89
N ILE A 515 48.01 -16.70 4.13
CA ILE A 515 48.83 -16.77 5.34
C ILE A 515 49.85 -17.89 5.19
N GLY A 516 49.41 -19.09 4.82
CA GLY A 516 50.30 -20.24 4.67
C GLY A 516 51.43 -20.00 3.66
N ARG A 517 51.15 -19.36 2.53
CA ARG A 517 52.19 -18.98 1.55
C ARG A 517 53.21 -17.97 2.09
N LEU A 518 52.85 -17.16 3.08
CA LEU A 518 53.74 -16.14 3.65
C LEU A 518 54.61 -16.69 4.77
N VAL A 519 54.12 -17.68 5.53
CA VAL A 519 54.77 -18.08 6.78
C VAL A 519 54.90 -19.58 7.00
N ASP A 520 54.31 -20.45 6.17
CA ASP A 520 54.51 -21.90 6.31
C ASP A 520 55.92 -22.28 5.82
N ALA A 521 56.50 -23.29 6.47
CA ALA A 521 57.73 -23.91 6.01
C ALA A 521 57.39 -25.08 5.09
N ASP A 522 58.13 -25.20 3.98
CA ASP A 522 58.12 -26.42 3.18
C ASP A 522 58.77 -27.55 4.00
N MET A 523 57.96 -28.50 4.47
CA MET A 523 58.42 -29.59 5.33
C MET A 523 59.38 -30.53 4.61
N ASP A 524 59.28 -30.68 3.29
CA ASP A 524 60.17 -31.53 2.51
C ASP A 524 61.55 -30.87 2.36
N GLU A 525 61.58 -29.57 2.08
CA GLU A 525 62.82 -28.80 2.04
C GLU A 525 63.46 -28.70 3.42
N ALA A 526 62.68 -28.33 4.45
CA ALA A 526 63.17 -28.19 5.82
C ALA A 526 63.72 -29.52 6.36
N SER A 527 63.04 -30.64 6.11
CA SER A 527 63.51 -31.97 6.50
C SER A 527 64.80 -32.37 5.79
N THR A 528 64.92 -32.05 4.50
CA THR A 528 66.15 -32.30 3.73
C THR A 528 67.30 -31.44 4.25
N ARG A 529 67.03 -30.17 4.53
CA ARG A 529 68.00 -29.23 5.11
C ARG A 529 68.45 -29.65 6.50
N LEU A 530 67.53 -30.15 7.34
CA LEU A 530 67.85 -30.66 8.67
C LEU A 530 68.85 -31.82 8.59
N LYS A 531 68.60 -32.80 7.71
CA LYS A 531 69.51 -33.94 7.50
C LYS A 531 70.87 -33.50 6.98
N ALA A 532 70.90 -32.53 6.05
CA ALA A 532 72.15 -31.96 5.56
C ALA A 532 72.93 -31.25 6.67
N LEU A 533 72.27 -30.44 7.51
CA LEU A 533 72.88 -29.73 8.63
C LEU A 533 73.38 -30.69 9.71
N GLN A 534 72.65 -31.77 10.01
CA GLN A 534 73.10 -32.84 10.91
C GLN A 534 74.38 -33.50 10.38
N THR A 535 74.43 -33.77 9.07
CA THR A 535 75.62 -34.32 8.40
C THR A 535 76.80 -33.33 8.46
N GLN A 536 76.55 -32.04 8.19
CA GLN A 536 77.57 -30.99 8.31
C GLN A 536 78.06 -30.81 9.73
N GLN A 537 77.19 -30.94 10.74
CA GLN A 537 77.59 -30.89 12.15
C GLN A 537 78.52 -32.06 12.50
N GLN A 538 78.20 -33.27 12.03
CA GLN A 538 79.05 -34.44 12.23
C GLN A 538 80.43 -34.27 11.56
N LEU A 539 80.47 -33.78 10.32
CA LEU A 539 81.71 -33.45 9.60
C LEU A 539 82.48 -32.30 10.26
N GLY A 540 81.79 -31.30 10.80
CA GLY A 540 82.38 -30.18 11.51
C GLY A 540 83.03 -30.61 12.83
N ILE A 541 82.42 -31.54 13.56
CA ILE A 541 83.01 -32.15 14.77
C ILE A 541 84.27 -32.93 14.38
N GLN A 542 84.22 -33.72 13.29
CA GLN A 542 85.40 -34.43 12.78
C GLN A 542 86.51 -33.46 12.36
N ALA A 543 86.19 -32.38 11.65
CA ALA A 543 87.15 -31.37 11.24
C ALA A 543 87.77 -30.62 12.44
N LEU A 544 86.99 -30.35 13.48
CA LEU A 544 87.48 -29.76 14.73
C LEU A 544 88.42 -30.73 15.48
N GLN A 545 88.10 -32.02 15.51
CA GLN A 545 88.99 -33.07 16.04
C GLN A 545 90.31 -33.12 15.26
N ILE A 546 90.26 -33.09 13.92
CA ILE A 546 91.46 -33.07 13.05
C ILE A 546 92.28 -31.78 13.26
N ALA A 547 91.63 -30.62 13.38
CA ALA A 547 92.30 -29.35 13.63
C ALA A 547 92.97 -29.28 15.02
N ASN A 548 92.42 -29.96 16.02
CA ASN A 548 93.05 -30.13 17.34
C ASN A 548 94.24 -31.10 17.28
N VAL A 549 94.09 -32.25 16.63
CA VAL A 549 95.17 -33.25 16.45
C VAL A 549 96.34 -32.67 15.65
N ASN A 550 96.08 -31.88 14.60
CA ASN A 550 97.14 -31.22 13.85
C ASN A 550 97.91 -30.19 14.69
N ALA A 551 97.24 -29.48 15.60
CA ALA A 551 97.92 -28.56 16.51
C ALA A 551 98.76 -29.30 17.56
N GLU A 552 98.31 -30.46 18.04
CA GLU A 552 99.08 -31.35 18.93
C GLU A 552 100.33 -31.92 18.23
N ASN A 553 100.22 -32.32 16.97
CA ASN A 553 101.34 -32.81 16.17
C ASN A 553 102.41 -31.73 15.93
N VAL A 554 102.01 -30.46 15.77
CA VAL A 554 102.95 -29.32 15.69
C VAL A 554 103.60 -29.05 17.06
N LEU A 555 102.88 -29.23 18.16
CA LEU A 555 103.42 -29.12 19.53
C LEU A 555 104.50 -30.19 19.82
N GLN A 556 104.34 -31.40 19.29
CA GLN A 556 105.36 -32.47 19.38
C GLN A 556 106.65 -32.16 18.59
N LEU A 557 106.60 -31.27 17.60
CA LEU A 557 107.78 -30.83 16.82
C LEU A 557 108.60 -29.74 17.52
N PHE A 558 108.08 -29.14 18.59
CA PHE A 558 108.74 -28.09 19.38
C PHE A 558 109.01 -28.48 20.84
N GLN A 559 108.74 -29.75 21.21
CA GLN A 559 109.33 -30.43 22.38
C GLN A 559 110.62 -31.12 21.96
#